data_AF-A0A4P2VVI4-F1
#
_entry.id   AF-A0A4P2VVI4-F1
#
_cell.length_a   1.000
_cell.length_b   1.000
_cell.length_c   1.000
_cell.angle_alpha   90.00
_cell.angle_beta   90.00
_cell.angle_gamma   90.00
#
_symmetry.space_group_name_H-M   'P 1'
#
loop_
_entity.id
_entity.type
_entity.pdbx_description
1 polymer ?
#
loop_
_entity_poly.entity_id
_entity_poly.type
_entity_poly.pdbx_seq_one_letter_code
_entity_poly.pdbx_strand_id
1 'polypeptide(L)'
;MQSNQYRKKIKGVSFHHRSSQPIYKKNKKYLSEYFDLEILDNQIKIETPLPMYAQDIRNLMCDQGRNIINTFVSECVDSIAKWTGIIKAMERCFMNENLYQSELYLTENFCDENIYKNKELEIFLSTKSLLALWRHRLAMLEMIVEAQGSLRNIKYKINIKK
;
A
#
# COMPACT_ATOMS: atom_id res chain seq x y z
N MET A 1 21.20 -3.76 24.93
CA MET A 1 21.10 -4.64 23.74
C MET A 1 20.77 -3.77 22.54
N GLN A 2 21.56 -3.88 21.48
CA GLN A 2 21.59 -2.98 20.33
C GLN A 2 20.31 -3.11 19.47
N SER A 3 19.55 -2.03 19.31
CA SER A 3 18.45 -1.91 18.36
C SER A 3 18.94 -1.32 17.03
N ASN A 4 19.84 -2.05 16.37
CA ASN A 4 20.23 -1.77 14.99
C ASN A 4 19.60 -2.85 14.10
N GLN A 5 18.86 -2.45 13.05
CA GLN A 5 18.67 -3.15 11.76
C GLN A 5 17.25 -3.24 11.14
N TYR A 6 16.28 -2.38 11.49
CA TYR A 6 14.99 -2.31 10.75
C TYR A 6 14.71 -0.98 10.05
N ARG A 7 15.75 -0.32 9.54
CA ARG A 7 15.63 0.78 8.56
C ARG A 7 16.38 0.44 7.27
N LYS A 8 16.01 -0.66 6.62
CA LYS A 8 16.26 -0.78 5.17
C LYS A 8 15.22 0.08 4.45
N LYS A 9 15.41 1.41 4.57
CA LYS A 9 14.75 2.40 3.72
C LYS A 9 14.92 1.93 2.28
N ILE A 10 13.84 1.91 1.51
CA ILE A 10 13.92 1.95 0.05
C ILE A 10 14.86 3.11 -0.28
N LYS A 11 16.10 2.81 -0.69
CA LYS A 11 17.03 3.82 -1.18
C LYS A 11 16.45 4.31 -2.50
N GLY A 12 15.69 5.41 -2.42
CA GLY A 12 15.01 6.00 -3.58
C GLY A 12 13.79 6.86 -3.23
N VAL A 13 13.13 6.64 -2.08
CA VAL A 13 12.02 7.49 -1.66
C VAL A 13 12.30 8.05 -0.28
N SER A 14 12.97 9.20 -0.28
CA SER A 14 12.97 10.04 0.90
C SER A 14 11.72 10.93 0.83
N PHE A 15 10.78 10.73 1.75
CA PHE A 15 9.70 11.69 1.99
C PHE A 15 10.30 12.91 2.69
N HIS A 16 11.17 13.66 2.01
CA HIS A 16 11.49 15.00 2.45
C HIS A 16 10.26 15.87 2.20
N HIS A 17 9.74 16.45 3.27
CA HIS A 17 8.93 17.65 3.21
C HIS A 17 9.57 18.62 2.19
N ARG A 18 8.75 19.10 1.25
CA ARG A 18 9.10 20.00 0.15
C ARG A 18 10.22 21.00 0.49
N SER A 19 11.37 20.91 -0.18
CA SER A 19 12.08 22.05 -0.78
C SER A 19 13.44 21.67 -1.39
N SER A 20 13.75 22.32 -2.52
CA SER A 20 15.10 22.68 -3.00
C SER A 20 16.09 21.58 -3.40
N GLN A 21 15.81 20.81 -4.46
CA GLN A 21 16.89 20.46 -5.39
C GLN A 21 16.46 20.73 -6.84
N PRO A 22 17.34 21.30 -7.68
CA PRO A 22 17.01 21.57 -9.07
C PRO A 22 16.78 20.22 -9.76
N ILE A 23 15.58 20.05 -10.29
CA ILE A 23 15.18 18.89 -11.07
C ILE A 23 15.98 18.94 -12.37
N TYR A 24 17.20 18.40 -12.36
CA TYR A 24 17.84 17.94 -13.59
C TYR A 24 16.99 16.77 -14.08
N LYS A 25 16.01 17.10 -14.93
CA LYS A 25 15.07 16.19 -15.58
C LYS A 25 15.86 15.17 -16.41
N LYS A 26 16.19 14.03 -15.82
CA LYS A 26 16.14 12.79 -16.59
C LYS A 26 14.65 12.50 -16.77
N ASN A 27 14.17 12.58 -18.01
CA ASN A 27 12.83 12.15 -18.39
C ASN A 27 12.75 10.64 -18.19
N LYS A 28 12.58 10.21 -16.95
CA LYS A 28 12.45 8.80 -16.64
C LYS A 28 11.08 8.34 -17.13
N LYS A 29 11.06 7.36 -18.03
CA LYS A 29 9.87 6.81 -18.71
C LYS A 29 9.45 5.47 -18.13
N TYR A 30 10.39 4.67 -17.61
CA TYR A 30 10.13 3.29 -17.16
C TYR A 30 10.19 3.17 -15.64
N LEU A 31 9.48 2.18 -15.06
CA LEU A 31 9.50 1.94 -13.61
C LEU A 31 10.89 1.57 -13.11
N SER A 32 11.61 0.76 -13.89
CA SER A 32 12.98 0.32 -13.63
C SER A 32 13.98 1.46 -13.47
N GLU A 33 13.68 2.66 -13.99
CA GLU A 33 14.52 3.84 -13.82
C GLU A 33 14.31 4.54 -12.47
N TYR A 34 13.18 4.27 -11.81
CA TYR A 34 12.83 4.79 -10.49
C TYR A 34 13.08 3.77 -9.37
N PHE A 35 12.86 2.49 -9.65
CA PHE A 35 12.86 1.42 -8.67
C PHE A 35 13.64 0.22 -9.18
N ASP A 36 14.33 -0.45 -8.26
CA ASP A 36 14.76 -1.82 -8.48
C ASP A 36 13.52 -2.73 -8.41
N LEU A 37 13.17 -3.33 -9.55
CA LEU A 37 11.96 -4.14 -9.72
C LEU A 37 11.96 -5.39 -8.84
N GLU A 38 13.12 -6.01 -8.59
CA GLU A 38 13.20 -7.22 -7.75
C GLU A 38 13.07 -6.89 -6.28
N ILE A 39 13.68 -5.79 -5.84
CA ILE A 39 13.51 -5.30 -4.46
C ILE A 39 12.05 -4.93 -4.22
N LEU A 40 11.42 -4.29 -5.20
CA LEU A 40 10.04 -3.85 -5.10
C LEU A 40 9.07 -5.04 -5.05
N ASP A 41 9.24 -6.04 -5.92
CA ASP A 41 8.45 -7.28 -5.88
C ASP A 41 8.59 -8.01 -4.53
N ASN A 42 9.81 -8.13 -4.01
CA ASN A 42 10.04 -8.73 -2.70
C ASN A 42 9.37 -7.93 -1.57
N GLN A 43 9.39 -6.60 -1.63
CA GLN A 43 8.70 -5.78 -0.64
C GLN A 43 7.19 -5.90 -0.71
N ILE A 44 6.61 -6.02 -1.91
CA ILE A 44 5.17 -6.26 -2.06
C ILE A 44 4.79 -7.55 -1.33
N LYS A 45 5.56 -8.63 -1.52
CA LYS A 45 5.34 -9.92 -0.86
C LYS A 45 5.44 -9.81 0.67
N ILE A 46 6.46 -9.13 1.18
CA ILE A 46 6.70 -8.98 2.63
C ILE A 46 5.63 -8.11 3.29
N GLU A 47 5.21 -7.03 2.64
CA GLU A 47 4.27 -6.06 3.21
C GLU A 47 2.82 -6.37 2.88
N THR A 48 2.54 -7.49 2.20
CA THR A 48 1.17 -7.96 2.01
C THR A 48 0.56 -8.29 3.36
N PRO A 49 -0.59 -7.68 3.72
CA PRO A 49 -1.18 -7.88 5.03
C PRO A 49 -1.63 -9.34 5.18
N LEU A 50 -1.34 -9.93 6.34
CA LEU A 50 -1.82 -11.27 6.65
C LEU A 50 -3.36 -11.31 6.69
N PRO A 51 -3.98 -12.42 6.26
CA PRO A 51 -5.42 -12.61 6.38
C PRO A 51 -5.86 -12.47 7.84
N MET A 52 -7.00 -11.83 8.05
CA MET A 52 -7.62 -11.72 9.38
C MET A 52 -8.64 -12.83 9.53
N TYR A 53 -8.40 -13.76 10.45
CA TYR A 53 -9.29 -14.89 10.68
C TYR A 53 -10.39 -14.53 11.68
N ALA A 54 -11.44 -15.35 11.73
CA ALA A 54 -12.55 -15.15 12.65
C ALA A 54 -12.11 -15.04 14.13
N GLN A 55 -11.04 -15.75 14.52
CA GLN A 55 -10.50 -15.65 15.87
C GLN A 55 -9.90 -14.26 16.16
N ASP A 56 -9.20 -13.67 15.20
CA ASP A 56 -8.62 -12.34 15.34
C ASP A 56 -9.73 -11.30 15.50
N ILE A 57 -10.79 -11.40 14.68
CA ILE A 57 -11.96 -10.53 14.78
C ILE A 57 -12.63 -10.66 16.16
N ARG A 58 -12.82 -11.88 16.65
CA ARG A 58 -13.37 -12.13 18.01
C ARG A 58 -12.51 -11.48 19.09
N ASN A 59 -11.19 -11.60 19.00
CA ASN A 59 -10.27 -11.00 19.95
C ASN A 59 -10.34 -9.47 19.91
N LEU A 60 -10.40 -8.89 18.72
CA LEU A 60 -10.48 -7.43 18.53
C LEU A 60 -11.81 -6.85 19.02
N MET A 61 -12.91 -7.60 18.93
CA MET A 61 -14.22 -7.19 19.44
C MET A 61 -14.29 -7.05 20.97
N CYS A 62 -13.39 -7.67 21.73
CA CYS A 62 -13.32 -7.53 23.20
C CYS A 62 -12.79 -6.15 23.63
N ASP A 63 -13.18 -5.64 24.81
CA ASP A 63 -12.78 -4.31 25.30
C ASP A 63 -11.25 -4.13 25.45
N GLN A 64 -10.51 -5.22 25.64
CA GLN A 64 -9.04 -5.25 25.68
C GLN A 64 -8.39 -5.09 24.28
N GLY A 65 -9.18 -5.21 23.21
CA GLY A 65 -8.71 -5.11 21.83
C GLY A 65 -8.41 -3.68 21.36
N ARG A 66 -8.86 -2.63 22.08
CA ARG A 66 -8.72 -1.23 21.63
C ARG A 66 -7.28 -0.79 21.32
N ASN A 67 -6.33 -1.15 22.18
CA ASN A 67 -4.93 -0.77 21.96
C ASN A 67 -4.37 -1.49 20.73
N ILE A 68 -4.75 -2.76 20.55
CA ILE A 68 -4.36 -3.58 19.40
C ILE A 68 -4.94 -3.01 18.10
N ILE A 69 -6.22 -2.59 18.13
CA ILE A 69 -6.87 -1.92 17.00
C ILE A 69 -6.11 -0.65 16.63
N ASN A 70 -5.77 0.22 17.59
CA ASN A 70 -5.04 1.45 17.31
C ASN A 70 -3.67 1.19 16.66
N THR A 71 -2.96 0.15 17.10
CA THR A 71 -1.72 -0.29 16.46
C THR A 71 -1.95 -0.71 15.01
N PHE A 72 -2.96 -1.56 14.75
CA PHE A 72 -3.27 -1.99 13.39
C PHE A 72 -3.76 -0.85 12.49
N VAL A 73 -4.53 0.10 13.03
CA VAL A 73 -4.96 1.30 12.30
C VAL A 73 -3.74 2.13 11.90
N SER A 74 -2.79 2.37 12.83
CA SER A 74 -1.55 3.08 12.52
C SER A 74 -0.76 2.40 11.41
N GLU A 75 -0.60 1.08 11.49
CA GLU A 75 0.09 0.28 10.47
C GLU A 75 -0.58 0.39 9.10
N CYS A 76 -1.91 0.33 9.07
CA CYS A 76 -2.68 0.50 7.84
C CYS A 76 -2.47 1.89 7.25
N VAL A 77 -2.58 2.95 8.05
CA VAL A 77 -2.42 4.34 7.58
C VAL A 77 -1.02 4.57 7.02
N ASP A 78 0.02 4.12 7.73
CA ASP A 78 1.41 4.26 7.29
C ASP A 78 1.66 3.51 5.97
N SER A 79 1.17 2.28 5.87
CA SER A 79 1.29 1.45 4.68
C SER A 79 0.51 2.05 3.50
N ILE A 80 -0.73 2.51 3.72
CA ILE A 80 -1.54 3.18 2.70
C ILE A 80 -0.83 4.44 2.18
N ALA A 81 -0.30 5.28 3.07
CA ALA A 81 0.40 6.51 2.70
C ALA A 81 1.65 6.20 1.86
N LYS A 82 2.46 5.25 2.30
CA LYS A 82 3.66 4.78 1.59
C LYS A 82 3.30 4.28 0.19
N TRP A 83 2.42 3.29 0.08
CA TRP A 83 2.11 2.63 -1.19
C TRP A 83 1.32 3.52 -2.14
N THR A 84 0.49 4.44 -1.63
CA THR A 84 -0.11 5.50 -2.45
C THR A 84 0.96 6.41 -3.07
N GLY A 85 2.00 6.77 -2.32
CA GLY A 85 3.12 7.56 -2.85
C GLY A 85 3.87 6.85 -3.98
N ILE A 86 4.12 5.55 -3.80
CA ILE A 86 4.79 4.70 -4.80
C ILE A 86 3.93 4.58 -6.07
N ILE A 87 2.64 4.26 -5.94
CA ILE A 87 1.72 4.17 -7.10
C ILE A 87 1.67 5.50 -7.87
N LYS A 88 1.62 6.65 -7.19
CA LYS A 88 1.65 7.95 -7.87
C LYS A 88 2.93 8.19 -8.66
N ALA A 89 4.06 7.67 -8.21
CA ALA A 89 5.31 7.72 -8.97
C ALA A 89 5.25 6.78 -10.19
N MET A 90 4.69 5.58 -10.01
CA MET A 90 4.50 4.59 -11.08
C MET A 90 3.55 5.09 -12.17
N GLU A 91 2.42 5.68 -11.80
CA GLU A 91 1.42 6.20 -12.75
C GLU A 91 2.00 7.26 -13.69
N ARG A 92 3.01 8.02 -13.26
CA ARG A 92 3.70 8.99 -14.13
C ARG A 92 4.52 8.32 -15.23
N CYS A 93 4.95 7.08 -15.04
CA CYS A 93 5.68 6.31 -16.04
C CYS A 93 4.72 5.86 -17.16
N PHE A 94 3.57 5.29 -16.79
CA PHE A 94 2.57 4.81 -17.76
C PHE A 94 1.76 5.94 -18.45
N MET A 95 1.51 7.06 -17.77
CA MET A 95 0.82 8.22 -18.39
C MET A 95 1.62 8.81 -19.56
N ASN A 96 2.95 8.71 -19.52
CA ASN A 96 3.81 9.18 -20.60
C ASN A 96 3.82 8.22 -21.80
N GLU A 97 3.67 6.91 -21.59
CA GLU A 97 3.61 5.93 -22.70
C GLU A 97 2.31 6.02 -23.51
N ASN A 98 1.17 6.30 -22.86
CA ASN A 98 -0.12 6.46 -23.54
C ASN A 98 -0.15 7.64 -24.55
N LEU A 99 0.74 8.62 -24.41
CA LEU A 99 0.89 9.72 -25.37
C LEU A 99 1.70 9.33 -26.63
N TYR A 100 2.52 8.28 -26.56
CA TYR A 100 3.34 7.80 -27.68
C TYR A 100 2.83 6.48 -28.29
N GLN A 101 1.96 5.74 -27.60
CA GLN A 101 1.44 4.44 -28.07
C GLN A 101 0.35 4.53 -29.15
N SER A 102 -0.17 5.72 -29.49
CA SER A 102 -1.10 5.86 -30.62
C SER A 102 -0.47 5.48 -31.97
N GLU A 103 0.87 5.38 -32.05
CA GLU A 103 1.60 5.05 -33.29
C GLU A 103 2.15 3.61 -33.34
N LEU A 104 2.14 2.85 -32.24
CA LEU A 104 2.83 1.55 -32.12
C LEU A 104 1.96 0.31 -32.32
N TYR A 105 0.66 0.46 -32.59
CA TYR A 105 -0.29 -0.66 -32.79
C TYR A 105 -0.07 -1.50 -34.08
N LEU A 106 1.03 -1.30 -34.81
CA LEU A 106 1.23 -1.89 -36.15
C LEU A 106 2.39 -2.88 -36.30
N THR A 107 3.16 -3.18 -35.26
CA THR A 107 4.29 -4.12 -35.39
C THR A 107 4.33 -5.17 -34.29
N GLU A 108 3.68 -6.31 -34.56
CA GLU A 108 3.82 -7.56 -33.82
C GLU A 108 5.22 -8.17 -34.04
N ASN A 109 6.20 -7.71 -33.28
CA ASN A 109 7.43 -8.47 -33.06
C ASN A 109 7.60 -8.65 -31.55
N PHE A 110 7.58 -9.90 -31.08
CA PHE A 110 7.89 -10.24 -29.69
C PHE A 110 9.39 -10.02 -29.44
N CYS A 111 9.73 -8.79 -29.05
CA CYS A 111 11.07 -8.38 -28.62
C CYS A 111 11.20 -8.52 -27.10
N ASP A 112 12.42 -8.70 -26.58
CA ASP A 112 12.71 -8.74 -25.13
C ASP A 112 12.19 -7.50 -24.38
N GLU A 113 12.06 -6.36 -25.06
CA GLU A 113 11.41 -5.15 -24.52
C GLU A 113 9.96 -5.41 -24.04
N ASN A 114 9.23 -6.32 -24.68
CA ASN A 114 7.87 -6.68 -24.26
C ASN A 114 7.85 -7.49 -22.96
N ILE A 115 8.89 -8.29 -22.69
CA ILE A 115 9.03 -9.05 -21.43
C ILE A 115 9.26 -8.09 -20.27
N TYR A 116 10.13 -7.09 -20.44
CA TYR A 116 10.37 -6.07 -19.42
C TYR A 116 9.14 -5.20 -19.15
N LYS A 117 8.41 -4.79 -20.20
CA LYS A 117 7.13 -4.07 -20.05
C LYS A 117 6.09 -4.89 -19.30
N ASN A 118 5.98 -6.19 -19.58
CA ASN A 118 5.08 -7.09 -18.86
C ASN A 118 5.42 -7.18 -17.37
N LYS A 119 6.71 -7.31 -17.02
CA LYS A 119 7.17 -7.34 -15.62
C LYS A 119 6.88 -6.03 -14.88
N GLU A 120 7.07 -4.88 -15.54
CA GLU A 120 6.74 -3.57 -14.97
C GLU A 120 5.23 -3.43 -14.71
N LEU A 121 4.40 -3.86 -15.67
CA LEU A 121 2.94 -3.85 -15.51
C LEU A 121 2.48 -4.79 -14.39
N GLU A 122 3.04 -5.99 -14.29
CA GLU A 122 2.74 -6.95 -13.23
C GLU A 122 3.04 -6.39 -11.85
N ILE A 123 4.21 -5.76 -11.68
CA ILE A 123 4.60 -5.09 -10.43
C ILE A 123 3.66 -3.93 -10.12
N PHE A 124 3.28 -3.13 -11.12
CA PHE A 124 2.33 -2.04 -10.94
C PHE A 124 0.96 -2.52 -10.45
N LEU A 125 0.41 -3.56 -11.09
CA LEU A 125 -0.86 -4.16 -10.70
C LEU A 125 -0.78 -4.80 -9.32
N SER A 126 0.31 -5.50 -9.01
CA SER A 126 0.56 -6.09 -7.70
C SER A 126 0.63 -5.02 -6.60
N THR A 127 1.27 -3.87 -6.89
CA THR A 127 1.31 -2.74 -5.98
C THR A 127 -0.08 -2.14 -5.74
N LYS A 128 -0.91 -2.02 -6.79
CA LYS A 128 -2.31 -1.58 -6.68
C LYS A 128 -3.15 -2.54 -5.83
N SER A 129 -2.98 -3.84 -6.05
CA SER A 129 -3.63 -4.89 -5.25
C SER A 129 -3.23 -4.78 -3.77
N LEU A 130 -1.94 -4.63 -3.48
CA LEU A 130 -1.43 -4.43 -2.12
C LEU A 130 -2.07 -3.22 -1.42
N LEU A 131 -2.16 -2.08 -2.10
CA LEU A 131 -2.81 -0.89 -1.55
C LEU A 131 -4.30 -1.14 -1.26
N ALA A 132 -5.00 -1.85 -2.16
CA ALA A 132 -6.41 -2.20 -1.96
C ALA A 132 -6.59 -3.11 -0.74
N LEU A 133 -5.71 -4.09 -0.52
CA LEU A 133 -5.74 -4.96 0.65
C LEU A 133 -5.56 -4.19 1.96
N TRP A 134 -4.64 -3.24 2.01
CA TRP A 134 -4.46 -2.38 3.19
C TRP A 134 -5.67 -1.50 3.47
N ARG A 135 -6.28 -0.91 2.43
CA ARG A 135 -7.53 -0.14 2.57
C ARG A 135 -8.68 -1.00 3.06
N HIS A 136 -8.80 -2.22 2.54
CA HIS A 136 -9.81 -3.17 2.99
C HIS A 136 -9.61 -3.56 4.46
N ARG A 137 -8.36 -3.81 4.87
CA ARG A 137 -8.04 -4.10 6.27
C ARG A 137 -8.40 -2.94 7.20
N LEU A 138 -8.12 -1.70 6.81
CA LEU A 138 -8.53 -0.52 7.56
C LEU A 138 -10.06 -0.45 7.73
N ALA A 139 -10.80 -0.65 6.64
CA ALA A 139 -12.26 -0.64 6.68
C ALA A 139 -12.82 -1.73 7.63
N MET A 140 -12.22 -2.93 7.65
CA MET A 140 -12.61 -3.97 8.61
C MET A 140 -12.40 -3.53 10.07
N LEU A 141 -11.30 -2.85 10.37
CA LEU A 141 -11.03 -2.33 11.72
C LEU A 141 -12.04 -1.25 12.11
N GLU A 142 -12.40 -0.35 11.19
CA GLU A 142 -13.43 0.67 11.41
C GLU A 142 -14.78 0.04 11.74
N MET A 143 -15.20 -0.99 11.00
CA MET A 143 -16.43 -1.74 11.29
C MET A 143 -16.40 -2.39 12.68
N ILE A 144 -15.26 -2.96 13.09
CA ILE A 144 -15.09 -3.56 14.43
C ILE A 144 -15.28 -2.49 15.51
N VAL A 145 -14.67 -1.31 15.35
CA VAL A 145 -14.79 -0.21 16.31
C VAL A 145 -16.24 0.28 16.41
N GLU A 146 -16.94 0.41 15.28
CA GLU A 146 -18.34 0.80 15.25
C GLU A 146 -19.24 -0.24 15.94
N ALA A 147 -18.99 -1.53 15.69
CA ALA A 147 -19.69 -2.63 16.35
C ALA A 147 -19.46 -2.63 17.87
N GLN A 148 -18.22 -2.40 18.33
CA GLN A 148 -17.90 -2.22 19.76
C GLN A 148 -18.68 -1.06 20.37
N GLY A 149 -18.75 0.09 19.69
CA GLY A 149 -19.53 1.25 20.12
C GLY A 149 -21.02 0.93 20.27
N SER A 150 -21.59 0.24 19.28
CA SER A 150 -22.98 -0.18 19.27
C SER A 150 -23.33 -1.13 20.43
N LEU A 151 -22.47 -2.13 20.71
CA LEU A 151 -22.67 -3.07 21.80
C LEU A 151 -22.63 -2.41 23.18
N ARG A 152 -21.79 -1.39 23.37
CA ARG A 152 -21.76 -0.60 24.61
C ARG A 152 -23.06 0.16 24.82
N ASN A 153 -23.59 0.79 23.77
CA ASN A 153 -24.83 1.56 23.83
C ASN A 153 -26.06 0.68 24.15
N ILE A 154 -26.06 -0.59 23.73
CA ILE A 154 -27.11 -1.56 24.10
C ILE A 154 -27.11 -1.81 25.62
N LYS A 155 -25.94 -2.02 26.25
CA LYS A 155 -25.85 -2.24 27.71
C LYS A 155 -26.40 -1.06 28.52
N TYR A 156 -26.16 0.17 28.10
CA TYR A 156 -26.69 1.36 28.79
C TYR A 156 -28.22 1.48 28.69
N LYS A 157 -28.82 1.16 27.53
CA LYS A 157 -30.28 1.20 27.37
C LYS A 157 -31.03 0.17 28.23
N ILE A 158 -30.40 -0.96 28.54
CA ILE A 158 -30.99 -2.01 29.40
C ILE A 158 -30.94 -1.60 30.89
N ASN A 159 -29.89 -0.89 31.32
CA ASN A 159 -29.73 -0.45 32.71
C ASN A 159 -30.53 0.80 33.10
N ILE A 160 -30.98 1.61 32.14
CA ILE A 160 -31.81 2.81 32.42
C ILE A 160 -33.29 2.45 32.66
N LYS A 161 -33.70 1.22 32.34
CA LYS A 161 -35.08 0.73 32.54
C LYS A 161 -35.30 -0.01 33.88
N LYS A 162 -34.44 0.18 34.88
CA LYS A 162 -34.65 -0.34 36.23
C LYS A 162 -34.92 0.78 37.22
#